data_AF-A0A1B9I0E7-F1
#
_entry.id   AF-A0A1B9I0E7-F1
#
_cell.length_a   1.000
_cell.length_b   1.000
_cell.length_c   1.000
_cell.angle_alpha   90.00
_cell.angle_beta   90.00
_cell.angle_gamma   90.00
#
_symmetry.space_group_name_H-M   'P 1'
#
loop_
_entity.id
_entity.type
_entity.pdbx_description
1 polymer ?
#
loop_
_entity_poly.entity_id
_entity_poly.type
_entity_poly.pdbx_seq_one_letter_code
_entity_poly.pdbx_strand_id
1 'polypeptide(L)'
;MASPSLASSSRAILSFPIISKIGSTRGVLHRARPPRIPKLNSPHTPKEPLPTSGTSHPVDPKIHPRQTIASGSSTILLEDTGLTFHHSPPPSAPSYTNGSMPPLLQWLNGKSINLSGEEKAPKIEERRTYEGELIWSEEVVGRMQELRAQGKSRKEIGDALQLPRDQYRLISRVAPQTAVQKASRLTEMEERKSTWGYNKRLARAVREKRKDFW
;
A
#
# COMPACT_ATOMS: atom_id res chain seq x y z
N MET A 1 31.02 -28.80 -55.31
CA MET A 1 29.97 -28.06 -56.04
C MET A 1 28.65 -28.79 -55.86
N ALA A 2 27.90 -28.45 -54.82
CA ALA A 2 26.50 -28.83 -54.65
C ALA A 2 25.90 -27.92 -53.57
N SER A 3 24.92 -27.12 -53.98
CA SER A 3 24.21 -26.12 -53.19
C SER A 3 23.08 -26.74 -52.36
N PRO A 4 22.77 -26.22 -51.16
CA PRO A 4 21.48 -26.48 -50.53
C PRO A 4 20.51 -25.31 -50.73
N SER A 5 19.50 -25.61 -51.55
CA SER A 5 18.06 -25.41 -51.34
C SER A 5 17.57 -24.20 -50.54
N LEU A 6 16.86 -23.32 -51.25
CA LEU A 6 16.00 -22.26 -50.73
C LEU A 6 14.71 -22.87 -50.14
N ALA A 7 14.52 -22.77 -48.82
CA ALA A 7 13.25 -23.11 -48.17
C ALA A 7 12.53 -21.83 -47.71
N SER A 8 11.48 -21.56 -48.48
CA SER A 8 10.41 -20.56 -48.37
C SER A 8 9.95 -20.24 -46.94
N SER A 9 9.99 -18.96 -46.58
CA SER A 9 9.39 -18.41 -45.36
C SER A 9 8.00 -17.85 -45.68
N SER A 10 6.96 -18.63 -45.41
CA SER A 10 5.57 -18.18 -45.50
C SER A 10 5.16 -17.55 -44.17
N ARG A 11 5.38 -16.24 -43.98
CA ARG A 11 4.74 -15.48 -42.90
C ARG A 11 3.33 -15.12 -43.33
N ALA A 12 2.34 -15.73 -42.70
CA ALA A 12 0.95 -15.31 -42.79
C ALA A 12 0.79 -13.96 -42.06
N ILE A 13 0.58 -12.89 -42.84
CA ILE A 13 0.24 -11.56 -42.32
C ILE A 13 -1.28 -11.56 -42.12
N LEU A 14 -1.71 -11.57 -40.86
CA LEU A 14 -3.11 -11.37 -40.52
C LEU A 14 -3.49 -9.91 -40.79
N SER A 15 -4.23 -9.70 -41.86
CA SER A 15 -4.92 -8.46 -42.22
C SER A 15 -5.98 -8.14 -41.15
N PHE A 16 -5.80 -7.03 -40.44
CA PHE A 16 -6.84 -6.46 -39.59
C PHE A 16 -7.73 -5.53 -40.41
N PRO A 17 -9.07 -5.62 -40.34
CA PRO A 17 -9.94 -4.72 -41.06
C PRO A 17 -9.88 -3.31 -40.46
N ILE A 18 -9.62 -2.34 -41.33
CA ILE A 18 -9.75 -0.91 -41.09
C ILE A 18 -11.24 -0.61 -40.91
N ILE A 19 -11.66 -0.36 -39.67
CA ILE A 19 -12.97 0.22 -39.39
C ILE A 19 -12.79 1.74 -39.40
N SER A 20 -13.00 2.34 -40.58
CA SER A 20 -13.21 3.77 -40.73
C SER A 20 -14.64 4.11 -40.28
N LYS A 21 -14.79 4.65 -39.07
CA LYS A 21 -15.96 5.46 -38.73
C LYS A 21 -15.59 6.94 -38.81
N ILE A 22 -15.98 7.51 -39.94
CA ILE A 22 -16.24 8.94 -40.15
C ILE A 22 -17.07 9.47 -38.98
N GLY A 23 -16.50 10.45 -38.29
CA GLY A 23 -17.07 11.12 -37.11
C GLY A 23 -16.38 12.46 -36.96
N SER A 24 -17.02 13.46 -37.55
CA SER A 24 -16.58 14.85 -37.70
C SER A 24 -16.48 15.61 -36.37
N THR A 25 -15.42 16.42 -36.27
CA THR A 25 -15.26 17.69 -35.51
C THR A 25 -15.46 17.72 -33.98
N ARG A 26 -14.33 17.60 -33.26
CA ARG A 26 -13.90 18.61 -32.26
C ARG A 26 -12.41 18.41 -31.99
N GLY A 27 -11.58 19.14 -32.71
CA GLY A 27 -10.14 19.19 -32.48
C GLY A 27 -9.87 19.79 -31.10
N VAL A 28 -9.61 18.95 -30.11
CA VAL A 28 -8.97 19.38 -28.87
C VAL A 28 -7.50 19.62 -29.21
N LEU A 29 -7.15 20.89 -29.40
CA LEU A 29 -5.76 21.35 -29.39
C LEU A 29 -5.19 20.99 -28.01
N HIS A 30 -4.54 19.83 -27.92
CA HIS A 30 -3.62 19.54 -26.84
C HIS A 30 -2.46 20.53 -26.98
N ARG A 31 -2.59 21.71 -26.35
CA ARG A 31 -1.41 22.51 -26.04
C ARG A 31 -0.52 21.61 -25.21
N ALA A 32 0.56 21.12 -25.83
CA ALA A 32 1.62 20.41 -25.14
C ALA A 32 1.99 21.24 -23.93
N ARG A 33 1.63 20.76 -22.73
CA ARG A 33 2.13 21.39 -21.50
C ARG A 33 3.65 21.24 -21.61
N PRO A 34 4.43 22.33 -21.56
CA PRO A 34 5.88 22.19 -21.53
C PRO A 34 6.23 21.30 -20.35
N PRO A 35 7.27 20.45 -20.46
CA PRO A 35 7.69 19.61 -19.35
C PRO A 35 7.91 20.52 -18.14
N ARG A 36 7.16 20.28 -17.06
CA ARG A 36 7.45 20.87 -15.75
C ARG A 36 8.78 20.27 -15.31
N ILE A 37 9.87 20.91 -15.69
CA ILE A 37 11.18 20.64 -15.10
C ILE A 37 10.99 20.91 -13.60
N PRO A 38 11.20 19.90 -12.72
CA PRO A 38 11.16 20.16 -11.29
C PRO A 38 12.24 21.20 -10.98
N LYS A 39 11.85 22.36 -10.44
CA LYS A 39 12.81 23.33 -9.91
C LYS A 39 13.51 22.64 -8.74
N LEU A 40 14.75 22.20 -8.96
CA LEU A 40 15.58 21.65 -7.90
C LEU A 40 16.07 22.82 -7.05
N ASN A 41 15.63 22.87 -5.79
CA ASN A 41 16.11 23.88 -4.84
C ASN A 41 17.57 23.57 -4.52
N SER A 42 18.49 24.21 -5.23
CA SER A 42 19.92 24.15 -4.96
C SER A 42 20.32 25.28 -3.99
N PRO A 43 21.35 25.10 -3.15
CA PRO A 43 21.85 26.16 -2.27
C PRO A 43 22.45 27.35 -3.03
N HIS A 44 22.70 27.22 -4.34
CA HIS A 44 23.34 28.24 -5.19
C HIS A 44 22.38 28.94 -6.15
N THR A 45 21.09 28.57 -6.16
CA THR A 45 20.08 29.26 -6.97
C THR A 45 19.40 30.33 -6.12
N PRO A 46 19.43 31.63 -6.52
CA PRO A 46 18.83 32.70 -5.75
C PRO A 46 17.31 32.45 -5.60
N LYS A 47 16.82 32.56 -4.37
CA LYS A 47 15.40 32.37 -4.07
C LYS A 47 14.62 33.53 -4.71
N GLU A 48 13.66 33.21 -5.58
CA GLU A 48 12.70 34.21 -6.07
C GLU A 48 11.99 34.82 -4.84
N PRO A 49 12.00 36.15 -4.66
CA PRO A 49 11.30 36.77 -3.54
C PRO A 49 9.81 36.48 -3.70
N LEU A 50 9.21 35.87 -2.68
CA LEU A 50 7.76 35.69 -2.67
C LEU A 50 7.10 37.08 -2.71
N PRO A 51 5.99 37.27 -3.45
CA PRO A 51 5.23 38.50 -3.37
C PRO A 51 4.82 38.71 -1.91
N THR A 52 5.32 39.78 -1.30
CA THR A 52 5.01 40.15 0.09
C THR A 52 3.58 40.68 0.17
N SER A 53 2.61 39.76 0.12
CA SER A 53 1.24 40.07 0.49
C SER A 53 1.14 40.17 2.02
N GLY A 54 1.25 41.41 2.53
CA GLY A 54 0.55 41.84 3.73
C GLY A 54 1.19 41.58 5.10
N THR A 55 2.17 42.41 5.49
CA THR A 55 2.62 42.49 6.91
C THR A 55 2.63 43.91 7.49
N SER A 56 1.79 44.84 7.00
CA SER A 56 1.77 46.21 7.55
C SER A 56 0.40 46.86 7.73
N HIS A 57 -0.70 46.10 7.71
CA HIS A 57 -2.00 46.62 8.15
C HIS A 57 -2.48 45.86 9.38
N PRO A 58 -2.77 46.54 10.52
CA PRO A 58 -3.46 45.91 11.63
C PRO A 58 -4.84 45.48 11.15
N VAL A 59 -5.07 44.17 11.12
CA VAL A 59 -6.37 43.59 10.78
C VAL A 59 -7.25 43.66 12.01
N ASP A 60 -8.43 44.27 11.87
CA ASP A 60 -9.39 44.42 12.96
C ASP A 60 -9.89 43.04 13.44
N PRO A 61 -9.61 42.64 14.71
CA PRO A 61 -9.90 41.29 15.20
C PRO A 61 -11.41 40.99 15.27
N LYS A 62 -12.27 42.01 15.14
CA LYS A 62 -13.73 41.84 15.09
C LYS A 62 -14.24 41.42 13.71
N ILE A 63 -13.50 41.77 12.65
CA ILE A 63 -13.90 41.52 11.26
C ILE A 63 -13.27 40.21 10.76
N HIS A 64 -12.12 39.84 11.29
CA HIS A 64 -11.44 38.59 10.93
C HIS A 64 -11.34 37.71 12.17
N PRO A 65 -12.31 36.78 12.39
CA PRO A 65 -12.20 35.84 13.50
C PRO A 65 -10.89 35.09 13.33
N ARG A 66 -10.05 35.17 14.37
CA ARG A 66 -8.75 34.50 14.47
C ARG A 66 -8.93 33.07 13.95
N GLN A 67 -8.24 32.76 12.84
CA GLN A 67 -8.33 31.45 12.22
C GLN A 67 -8.17 30.39 13.31
N THR A 68 -9.20 29.54 13.40
CA THR A 68 -9.40 28.46 14.35
C THR A 68 -8.09 27.94 14.90
N ILE A 69 -7.93 28.13 16.21
CA ILE A 69 -6.93 27.51 17.08
C ILE A 69 -6.69 26.08 16.57
N ALA A 70 -5.44 25.75 16.24
CA ALA A 70 -5.07 24.40 15.84
C ALA A 70 -5.63 23.41 16.88
N SER A 71 -6.32 22.37 16.42
CA SER A 71 -6.96 21.35 17.26
C SER A 71 -5.99 20.91 18.38
N GLY A 72 -6.31 21.24 19.63
CA GLY A 72 -5.52 20.86 20.81
C GLY A 72 -4.76 21.97 21.52
N SER A 73 -4.77 23.23 21.04
CA SER A 73 -4.28 24.35 21.85
C SER A 73 -5.36 24.85 22.80
N SER A 74 -5.02 24.97 24.09
CA SER A 74 -5.93 25.43 25.14
C SER A 74 -5.37 26.64 25.85
N THR A 75 -6.24 27.58 26.20
CA THR A 75 -5.89 28.77 26.99
C THR A 75 -6.76 28.81 28.23
N ILE A 76 -6.14 28.78 29.41
CA ILE A 76 -6.86 28.82 30.69
C ILE A 76 -6.47 30.13 31.38
N LEU A 77 -7.48 30.93 31.72
CA LEU A 77 -7.32 32.12 32.56
C LEU A 77 -7.21 31.66 34.01
N LEU A 78 -6.15 32.07 34.70
CA LEU A 78 -6.05 31.85 36.14
C LEU A 78 -6.80 32.98 36.85
N GLU A 79 -7.92 32.63 37.48
CA GLU A 79 -8.70 33.58 38.28
C GLU A 79 -7.79 34.19 39.38
N ASP A 80 -8.02 35.46 39.69
CA ASP A 80 -7.30 36.29 40.69
C ASP A 80 -5.91 36.84 40.33
N THR A 81 -5.25 36.38 39.26
CA THR A 81 -3.89 36.86 38.91
C THR A 81 -3.80 37.59 37.58
N GLY A 82 -4.84 37.53 36.74
CA GLY A 82 -4.83 38.10 35.39
C GLY A 82 -3.86 37.41 34.43
N LEU A 83 -3.31 36.25 34.82
CA LEU A 83 -2.37 35.47 34.02
C LEU A 83 -3.10 34.44 33.15
N THR A 84 -2.61 34.23 31.93
CA THR A 84 -3.11 33.23 30.98
C THR A 84 -2.10 32.11 30.79
N PHE A 85 -2.51 30.87 31.04
CA PHE A 85 -1.75 29.69 30.65
C PHE A 85 -2.07 29.32 29.21
N HIS A 86 -1.03 29.29 28.37
CA HIS A 86 -1.12 28.88 26.97
C HIS A 86 -0.50 27.50 26.80
N HIS A 87 -1.31 26.51 26.39
CA HIS A 87 -0.82 25.23 25.92
C HIS A 87 -0.88 25.21 24.39
N SER A 88 0.29 25.12 23.75
CA SER A 88 0.43 25.00 22.30
C SER A 88 1.37 23.82 22.00
N PRO A 89 0.83 22.60 21.81
CA PRO A 89 1.67 21.47 21.44
C PRO A 89 2.36 21.74 20.10
N PRO A 90 3.58 21.21 19.90
CA PRO A 90 4.32 21.46 18.66
C PRO A 90 3.59 20.83 17.47
N PRO A 91 3.67 21.43 16.27
CA PRO A 91 2.91 21.00 15.09
C PRO A 91 3.31 19.60 14.57
N SER A 92 4.44 19.07 15.04
CA SER A 92 4.96 17.75 14.71
C SER A 92 4.73 16.71 15.81
N ALA A 93 4.12 17.09 16.94
CA ALA A 93 3.70 16.09 17.91
C ALA A 93 2.56 15.30 17.29
N PRO A 94 2.70 13.97 17.07
CA PRO A 94 1.50 13.16 17.04
C PRO A 94 0.73 13.44 18.33
N SER A 95 -0.61 13.37 18.32
CA SER A 95 -1.47 13.68 19.48
C SER A 95 -1.31 12.68 20.65
N TYR A 96 -0.09 12.18 20.90
CA TYR A 96 0.38 11.62 22.16
C TYR A 96 0.43 12.74 23.17
N THR A 97 -0.76 13.04 23.66
CA THR A 97 -1.04 13.49 25.03
C THR A 97 -0.07 12.85 26.01
N ASN A 98 1.06 13.52 26.29
CA ASN A 98 1.88 13.24 27.46
C ASN A 98 0.96 13.39 28.69
N GLY A 99 0.53 12.26 29.25
CA GLY A 99 -0.40 12.20 30.39
C GLY A 99 -1.81 11.71 30.08
N SER A 100 -2.19 11.37 28.84
CA SER A 100 -3.44 10.61 28.65
C SER A 100 -3.23 9.15 29.00
N MET A 101 -4.24 8.55 29.64
CA MET A 101 -4.29 7.10 29.77
C MET A 101 -4.31 6.51 28.35
N PRO A 102 -3.48 5.50 28.04
CA PRO A 102 -3.50 4.86 26.74
C PRO A 102 -4.93 4.42 26.38
N PRO A 103 -5.33 4.46 25.09
CA PRO A 103 -6.70 4.20 24.67
C PRO A 103 -7.24 2.89 25.25
N LEU A 104 -6.42 1.83 25.26
CA LEU A 104 -6.77 0.54 25.86
C LEU A 104 -7.25 0.65 27.32
N LEU A 105 -6.56 1.45 28.16
CA LEU A 105 -6.97 1.67 29.54
C LEU A 105 -8.22 2.55 29.65
N GLN A 106 -8.45 3.47 28.71
CA GLN A 106 -9.69 4.24 28.66
C GLN A 106 -10.90 3.35 28.34
N TRP A 107 -10.75 2.40 27.41
CA TRP A 107 -11.79 1.43 27.06
C TRP A 107 -12.08 0.44 28.19
N LEU A 108 -11.04 -0.05 28.87
CA LEU A 108 -11.23 -0.88 30.08
C LEU A 108 -11.96 -0.12 31.20
N ASN A 109 -11.78 1.20 31.26
CA ASN A 109 -12.51 2.08 32.18
C ASN A 109 -13.88 2.53 31.65
N GLY A 110 -14.42 1.87 30.62
CA GLY A 110 -15.77 2.11 30.10
C GLY A 110 -15.92 3.37 29.23
N LYS A 111 -14.81 4.05 28.86
CA LYS A 111 -14.87 5.19 27.93
C LYS A 111 -14.86 4.68 26.50
N SER A 112 -15.77 5.18 25.67
CA SER A 112 -15.74 4.94 24.22
C SER A 112 -14.55 5.67 23.59
N ILE A 113 -13.58 4.93 23.06
CA ILE A 113 -12.47 5.51 22.30
C ILE A 113 -12.99 5.89 20.92
N ASN A 114 -13.06 7.18 20.62
CA ASN A 114 -13.21 7.65 19.24
C ASN A 114 -11.81 7.81 18.66
N LEU A 115 -11.44 6.92 17.73
CA LEU A 115 -10.21 7.08 16.94
C LEU A 115 -10.35 8.40 16.16
N SER A 116 -9.40 9.32 16.32
CA SER A 116 -9.48 10.72 15.85
C SER A 116 -9.58 10.90 14.33
N GLY A 117 -9.59 9.82 13.55
CA GLY A 117 -9.70 9.86 12.10
C GLY A 117 -8.47 10.43 11.38
N GLU A 118 -7.44 10.85 12.13
CA GLU A 118 -6.12 11.24 11.59
C GLU A 118 -5.38 10.02 11.03
N GLU A 119 -5.68 8.83 11.56
CA GLU A 119 -5.19 7.54 11.08
C GLU A 119 -6.00 7.03 9.89
N LYS A 120 -6.11 7.79 8.79
CA LYS A 120 -6.67 7.29 7.51
C LYS A 120 -5.85 6.16 6.88
N ALA A 121 -5.26 5.27 7.68
CA ALA A 121 -4.73 4.00 7.25
C ALA A 121 -5.90 3.22 6.60
N PRO A 122 -5.77 2.83 5.33
CA PRO A 122 -6.78 1.99 4.71
C PRO A 122 -6.94 0.73 5.56
N LYS A 123 -8.19 0.39 5.90
CA LYS A 123 -8.50 -0.87 6.58
C LYS A 123 -7.92 -1.99 5.72
N ILE A 124 -6.89 -2.67 6.22
CA ILE A 124 -6.39 -3.89 5.59
C ILE A 124 -7.62 -4.80 5.47
N GLU A 125 -7.91 -5.27 4.26
CA GLU A 125 -9.02 -6.20 4.03
C GLU A 125 -8.99 -7.27 5.13
N GLU A 126 -10.12 -7.44 5.81
CA GLU A 126 -10.22 -8.35 6.94
C GLU A 126 -9.71 -9.72 6.50
N ARG A 127 -8.78 -10.26 7.28
CA ARG A 127 -8.29 -11.61 7.03
C ARG A 127 -9.50 -12.53 7.15
N ARG A 128 -9.85 -13.22 6.06
CA ARG A 128 -10.86 -14.28 6.10
C ARG A 128 -10.49 -15.29 7.19
N THR A 129 -11.17 -15.18 8.32
CA THR A 129 -11.12 -16.11 9.44
C THR A 129 -12.19 -17.15 9.18
N TYR A 130 -11.81 -18.42 9.26
CA TYR A 130 -12.80 -19.48 9.29
C TYR A 130 -13.35 -19.53 10.72
N GLU A 131 -14.63 -19.22 10.88
CA GLU A 131 -15.31 -19.14 12.20
C GLU A 131 -16.05 -20.45 12.57
N GLY A 132 -15.85 -21.53 11.80
CA GLY A 132 -16.51 -22.82 12.03
C GLY A 132 -15.65 -23.84 12.77
N GLU A 133 -16.30 -24.88 13.29
CA GLU A 133 -15.62 -26.10 13.72
C GLU A 133 -15.09 -26.85 12.49
N LEU A 134 -13.78 -27.02 12.42
CA LEU A 134 -13.14 -27.74 11.33
C LEU A 134 -13.13 -29.24 11.62
N ILE A 135 -14.02 -29.99 10.98
CA ILE A 135 -14.05 -31.44 11.06
C ILE A 135 -13.63 -32.02 9.72
N TRP A 136 -12.40 -32.53 9.64
CA TRP A 136 -11.93 -33.31 8.51
C TRP A 136 -11.92 -34.79 8.89
N SER A 137 -12.50 -35.64 8.04
CA SER A 137 -12.37 -37.09 8.22
C SER A 137 -10.94 -37.54 7.99
N GLU A 138 -10.54 -38.64 8.62
CA GLU A 138 -9.22 -39.23 8.45
C GLU A 138 -8.93 -39.58 6.99
N GLU A 139 -9.96 -40.00 6.23
CA GLU A 139 -9.86 -40.29 4.80
C GLU A 139 -9.45 -39.04 3.98
N VAL A 140 -10.06 -37.89 4.30
CA VAL A 140 -9.76 -36.62 3.64
C VAL A 140 -8.32 -36.21 3.96
N VAL A 141 -7.88 -36.38 5.21
CA VAL A 141 -6.50 -36.11 5.64
C VAL A 141 -5.51 -37.03 4.91
N GLY A 142 -5.80 -38.32 4.80
CA GLY A 142 -4.98 -39.27 4.05
C GLY A 142 -4.80 -38.85 2.59
N ARG A 143 -5.91 -38.53 1.91
CA ARG A 143 -5.87 -38.01 0.53
C ARG A 143 -5.13 -36.68 0.40
N MET A 144 -5.22 -35.78 1.38
CA MET A 144 -4.42 -34.54 1.38
C MET A 144 -2.92 -34.84 1.38
N GLN A 145 -2.48 -35.81 2.19
CA GLN A 145 -1.09 -36.21 2.27
C GLN A 145 -0.62 -36.88 0.96
N GLU A 146 -1.44 -37.76 0.38
CA GLU A 146 -1.17 -38.38 -0.92
C GLU A 146 -1.02 -37.35 -2.04
N LEU A 147 -1.98 -36.43 -2.18
CA LEU A 147 -1.93 -35.37 -3.20
C LEU A 147 -0.73 -34.44 -2.98
N ARG A 148 -0.35 -34.20 -1.72
CA ARG A 148 0.86 -33.43 -1.42
C ARG A 148 2.13 -34.19 -1.78
N ALA A 149 2.19 -35.50 -1.54
CA ALA A 149 3.32 -36.34 -1.95
C ALA A 149 3.48 -36.33 -3.48
N GLN A 150 2.38 -36.29 -4.23
CA GLN A 150 2.36 -36.08 -5.69
C GLN A 150 2.80 -34.67 -6.13
N GLY A 151 3.09 -33.76 -5.20
CA GLY A 151 3.57 -32.41 -5.48
C GLY A 151 2.48 -31.36 -5.72
N LYS A 152 1.21 -31.69 -5.49
CA LYS A 152 0.09 -30.75 -5.73
C LYS A 152 0.15 -29.52 -4.82
N SER A 153 -0.25 -28.38 -5.38
CA SER A 153 -0.32 -27.13 -4.62
C SER A 153 -1.46 -27.14 -3.61
N ARG A 154 -1.42 -26.29 -2.58
CA ARG A 154 -2.52 -26.17 -1.60
C ARG A 154 -3.86 -25.87 -2.27
N LYS A 155 -3.84 -25.12 -3.39
CA LYS A 155 -5.04 -24.75 -4.13
C LYS A 155 -5.60 -25.97 -4.85
N GLU A 156 -4.74 -26.70 -5.55
CA GLU A 156 -5.13 -27.94 -6.24
C GLU A 156 -5.67 -29.01 -5.29
N ILE A 157 -5.07 -29.16 -4.10
CA ILE A 157 -5.57 -30.10 -3.08
C ILE A 157 -6.96 -29.69 -2.60
N GLY A 158 -7.15 -28.40 -2.30
CA GLY A 158 -8.45 -27.87 -1.89
C GLY A 158 -9.52 -28.03 -2.98
N ASP A 159 -9.15 -27.74 -4.24
CA ASP A 159 -10.04 -27.88 -5.39
C ASP A 159 -10.39 -29.36 -5.66
N ALA A 160 -9.42 -30.28 -5.53
CA ALA A 160 -9.62 -31.72 -5.75
C ALA A 160 -10.49 -32.39 -4.67
N LEU A 161 -10.35 -31.96 -3.42
CA LEU A 161 -11.14 -32.45 -2.28
C LEU A 161 -12.40 -31.62 -2.03
N GLN A 162 -12.70 -30.65 -2.89
CA GLN A 162 -13.86 -29.76 -2.81
C GLN A 162 -13.99 -29.05 -1.45
N LEU A 163 -12.86 -28.65 -0.87
CA LEU A 163 -12.83 -27.97 0.43
C LEU A 163 -13.30 -26.51 0.27
N PRO A 164 -13.90 -25.90 1.31
CA PRO A 164 -14.12 -24.46 1.36
C PRO A 164 -12.80 -23.69 1.21
N ARG A 165 -12.80 -22.60 0.42
CA ARG A 165 -11.61 -21.81 0.11
C ARG A 165 -10.90 -21.25 1.35
N ASP A 166 -11.65 -20.97 2.40
CA ASP A 166 -11.13 -20.43 3.65
C ASP A 166 -10.27 -21.47 4.41
N GLN A 167 -10.50 -22.75 4.16
CA GLN A 167 -9.74 -23.86 4.76
C GLN A 167 -8.42 -24.16 4.05
N TYR A 168 -8.16 -23.60 2.86
CA TYR A 168 -6.96 -23.92 2.05
C TYR A 168 -5.64 -23.62 2.76
N ARG A 169 -5.68 -22.68 3.72
CA ARG A 169 -4.52 -22.32 4.54
C ARG A 169 -4.12 -23.45 5.50
N LEU A 170 -5.11 -24.18 6.01
CA LEU A 170 -4.94 -25.23 7.02
C LEU A 170 -4.26 -26.48 6.44
N ILE A 171 -4.40 -26.71 5.12
CA ILE A 171 -3.75 -27.82 4.39
C ILE A 171 -2.22 -27.82 4.61
N SER A 172 -1.59 -26.65 4.76
CA SER A 172 -0.14 -26.55 4.99
C SER A 172 0.32 -27.15 6.31
N ARG A 173 -0.57 -27.24 7.31
CA ARG A 173 -0.29 -27.84 8.62
C ARG A 173 -0.47 -29.35 8.61
N VAL A 174 -1.51 -29.83 7.92
CA VAL A 174 -1.85 -31.27 7.86
C VAL A 174 -1.03 -32.03 6.84
N ALA A 175 -0.80 -31.44 5.67
CA ALA A 175 0.02 -31.99 4.61
C ALA A 175 1.18 -31.02 4.32
N PRO A 176 2.26 -31.06 5.12
CA PRO A 176 3.43 -30.22 4.89
C PRO A 176 4.18 -30.67 3.62
N GLN A 177 4.85 -29.72 2.97
CA GLN A 177 5.75 -30.05 1.86
C GLN A 177 6.99 -30.78 2.37
N THR A 178 7.46 -31.74 1.58
CA THR A 178 8.73 -32.42 1.83
C THR A 178 9.89 -31.42 1.69
N ALA A 179 11.02 -31.70 2.36
CA ALA A 179 12.19 -30.84 2.29
C ALA A 179 12.69 -30.66 0.84
N VAL A 180 12.62 -31.72 0.04
CA VAL A 180 13.00 -31.71 -1.39
C VAL A 180 12.11 -30.75 -2.20
N GLN A 181 10.78 -30.82 -2.04
CA GLN A 181 9.85 -29.91 -2.72
C GLN A 181 10.01 -28.44 -2.27
N LYS A 182 10.37 -28.22 -1.00
CA LYS A 182 10.67 -26.87 -0.50
C LYS A 182 11.95 -26.33 -1.13
N ALA A 183 13.01 -27.14 -1.16
CA ALA A 183 14.29 -26.76 -1.76
C ALA A 183 14.13 -26.44 -3.25
N SER A 184 13.43 -27.28 -4.02
CA SER A 184 13.21 -27.04 -5.46
C SER A 184 12.44 -25.73 -5.73
N ARG A 185 11.46 -25.40 -4.88
CA ARG A 185 10.75 -24.12 -5.01
C ARG A 185 11.61 -22.92 -4.62
N LEU A 186 12.53 -23.09 -3.67
CA LEU A 186 13.47 -22.03 -3.31
C LEU A 186 14.45 -21.77 -4.46
N THR A 187 14.99 -22.81 -5.09
CA THR A 187 15.88 -22.67 -6.26
C THR A 187 15.15 -22.02 -7.44
N GLU A 188 13.92 -22.45 -7.75
CA GLU A 188 13.08 -21.79 -8.79
C GLU A 188 12.85 -20.29 -8.49
N MET A 189 12.64 -19.95 -7.22
CA MET A 189 12.45 -18.56 -6.80
C MET A 189 13.75 -17.75 -6.91
N GLU A 190 14.90 -18.35 -6.66
CA GLU A 190 16.22 -17.73 -6.82
C GLU A 190 16.58 -17.51 -8.29
N GLU A 191 16.30 -18.49 -9.16
CA GLU A 191 16.42 -18.34 -10.61
C GLU A 191 15.50 -17.22 -11.13
N ARG A 192 14.27 -17.14 -10.63
CA ARG A 192 13.38 -16.01 -10.96
C ARG A 192 13.90 -14.68 -10.43
N LYS A 193 14.65 -14.65 -9.32
CA LYS A 193 15.28 -13.43 -8.81
C LYS A 193 16.50 -13.04 -9.64
N SER A 194 17.29 -14.00 -10.14
CA SER A 194 18.49 -13.74 -10.94
C SER A 194 18.14 -13.07 -12.27
N THR A 195 16.99 -13.45 -12.87
CA THR A 195 16.45 -12.83 -14.09
C THR A 195 15.95 -11.39 -13.90
N TRP A 196 15.87 -10.86 -12.68
CA TRP A 196 15.45 -9.48 -12.47
C TRP A 196 16.54 -8.51 -12.97
N GLY A 197 16.14 -7.49 -13.74
CA GLY A 197 17.02 -6.37 -14.07
C GLY A 197 17.38 -5.52 -12.83
N TYR A 198 18.44 -4.71 -12.97
CA TYR A 198 19.01 -3.89 -11.89
C TYR A 198 17.94 -3.04 -11.16
N ASN A 199 17.14 -2.28 -11.90
CA ASN A 199 16.09 -1.41 -11.33
C ASN A 199 15.07 -2.19 -10.49
N LYS A 200 14.68 -3.40 -10.91
CA LYS A 200 13.73 -4.24 -10.18
C LYS A 200 14.35 -4.79 -8.90
N ARG A 201 15.62 -5.20 -8.93
CA ARG A 201 16.35 -5.66 -7.73
C ARG A 201 16.45 -4.53 -6.70
N LEU A 202 16.86 -3.33 -7.12
CA LEU A 202 16.95 -2.15 -6.26
C LEU A 202 15.58 -1.81 -5.64
N ALA A 203 14.52 -1.77 -6.45
CA ALA A 203 13.18 -1.47 -5.95
C ALA A 203 12.67 -2.51 -4.92
N ARG A 204 13.03 -3.79 -5.08
CA ARG A 204 12.68 -4.85 -4.12
C ARG A 204 13.48 -4.74 -2.83
N ALA A 205 14.78 -4.43 -2.91
CA ALA A 205 15.62 -4.19 -1.74
C ALA A 205 15.16 -2.97 -0.93
N VAL A 206 14.79 -1.87 -1.60
CA VAL A 206 14.20 -0.68 -0.93
C VAL A 206 12.89 -1.05 -0.23
N ARG A 207 12.05 -1.88 -0.87
CA ARG A 207 10.79 -2.35 -0.25
C ARG A 207 11.05 -3.23 0.97
N GLU A 208 12.05 -4.09 0.92
CA GLU A 208 12.46 -4.93 2.05
C GLU A 208 12.93 -4.06 3.21
N LYS A 209 13.82 -3.09 2.97
CA LYS A 209 14.24 -2.12 3.99
C LYS A 209 13.10 -1.28 4.56
N ARG A 210 12.12 -0.89 3.74
CA ARG A 210 10.91 -0.24 4.25
C ARG A 210 10.12 -1.18 5.15
N LYS A 211 9.94 -2.45 4.75
CA LYS A 211 9.23 -3.44 5.57
C LYS A 211 9.95 -3.73 6.89
N ASP A 212 11.27 -3.71 6.92
CA ASP A 212 12.05 -3.90 8.15
C ASP A 212 12.00 -2.66 9.07
N PHE A 213 11.84 -1.47 8.48
CA PHE A 213 11.71 -0.21 9.22
C PHE A 213 10.33 -0.05 9.86
N TRP A 214 9.27 -0.47 9.15
CA TRP A 214 7.89 -0.46 9.62
C TRP A 214 7.64 -1.58 10.63
#